data_AF-A0A923PZM2-F1
#
_entry.id   AF-A0A923PZM2-F1
#
_cell.length_a   1.000
_cell.length_b   1.000
_cell.length_c   1.000
_cell.angle_alpha   90.00
_cell.angle_beta   90.00
_cell.angle_gamma   90.00
#
_symmetry.space_group_name_H-M   'P 1'
#
loop_
_entity.id
_entity.type
_entity.pdbx_description
1 polymer ?
#
loop_
_entity_poly.entity_id
_entity_poly.type
_entity_poly.pdbx_seq_one_letter_code
_entity_poly.pdbx_strand_id
1 'polypeptide(L)'
;MTPTRPSHISLRIGSFVVASLLWALAGIHARGQFTYTESFKNNTAPGWDTNFYNDQGVGPGIRLTSGAAPISTDPEYGNSLIDPSGAGWLRLTTNTTNQANATFFATPIPSAGNKLTISFGFNAFAGGNTPGYPSGADGITFFLYDASQAFSSGAFGGSIGYAQKTGIDGLGGAYVGVALDAFGNFSQASEGRVGGVGFAPNSVAVRGPGSGQIGYDYLAGTSGSNGTVGYDFTDTGSPTTQQAGDGVVPALPYNMAFANATSRPNQTTQYRNVQVILDENNQMAVSMQFGEDGLWYNILNVDLSSFARPDQLRFGYSAGTGSGTQVYEVGNLLSITATAGTGQFIWDNGNGNSKWGTGANDPINWAGNTNPTLKSNVIFNSSYIGVAQNVDLTGSDKVVKNLYFSGVNAYTLGTSESRKLIMDSETPGGLTTISVISDVGAPAAHTIGVDVQMNQNLQVSNNIAALFTISGNVDTRGNILETTGAGNTLFSGAISNTGSINKTGAGTTTLSGSNTYTGATTVTGGTLQITNANSLGSTAAGTTVLAGATLALAGTGTTFAAENLTLNGDGVASAGALRNTAGTNTWTGTVALATAGSNSTGVDS
;
A
#
# COMPACT_ATOMS: atom_id res chain seq x y z
N MET A 1 54.88 -35.49 -31.42
CA MET A 1 54.04 -35.66 -30.23
C MET A 1 54.53 -34.67 -29.18
N THR A 2 53.89 -33.53 -29.14
CA THR A 2 54.14 -32.35 -28.30
C THR A 2 52.75 -31.80 -27.93
N PRO A 3 52.59 -30.94 -26.92
CA PRO A 3 53.41 -30.67 -25.72
C PRO A 3 52.54 -30.53 -24.43
N THR A 4 53.16 -30.45 -23.25
CA THR A 4 52.52 -29.83 -22.07
C THR A 4 53.45 -28.82 -21.39
N ARG A 5 53.24 -27.55 -21.70
CA ARG A 5 53.25 -26.36 -20.81
C ARG A 5 52.80 -25.16 -21.65
N PRO A 6 51.91 -24.27 -21.14
CA PRO A 6 52.40 -23.09 -20.42
C PRO A 6 51.41 -22.57 -19.32
N SER A 7 51.92 -21.99 -18.22
CA SER A 7 52.00 -20.54 -17.91
C SER A 7 50.88 -20.04 -16.99
N HIS A 8 51.29 -19.64 -15.78
CA HIS A 8 50.53 -18.75 -14.90
C HIS A 8 50.43 -17.36 -15.54
N ILE A 9 49.22 -16.82 -15.64
CA ILE A 9 48.95 -15.38 -15.72
C ILE A 9 48.02 -15.06 -14.56
N SER A 10 48.52 -14.28 -13.61
CA SER A 10 47.72 -13.63 -12.58
C SER A 10 46.99 -12.44 -13.20
N LEU A 11 45.66 -12.43 -13.10
CA LEU A 11 44.85 -11.22 -13.32
C LEU A 11 44.30 -10.77 -11.96
N ARG A 12 44.76 -9.60 -11.50
CA ARG A 12 44.16 -8.87 -10.38
C ARG A 12 42.83 -8.30 -10.86
N ILE A 13 41.72 -8.73 -10.26
CA ILE A 13 40.42 -8.07 -10.42
C ILE A 13 40.26 -7.11 -9.24
N GLY A 14 40.28 -5.82 -9.55
CA GLY A 14 39.88 -4.77 -8.64
C GLY A 14 38.38 -4.83 -8.36
N SER A 15 38.04 -4.63 -7.09
CA SER A 15 36.70 -4.63 -6.51
C SER A 15 35.72 -3.76 -7.29
N PHE A 16 34.54 -4.31 -7.60
CA PHE A 16 33.21 -3.66 -7.55
C PHE A 16 32.21 -4.59 -8.24
N VAL A 17 31.48 -5.44 -7.49
CA VAL A 17 30.18 -6.00 -7.93
C VAL A 17 29.36 -6.36 -6.69
N VAL A 18 28.27 -5.61 -6.52
CA VAL A 18 26.88 -6.03 -6.22
C VAL A 18 26.68 -7.04 -5.08
N ALA A 19 26.04 -6.57 -4.01
CA ALA A 19 25.36 -7.40 -3.04
C ALA A 19 24.20 -8.16 -3.71
N SER A 20 24.48 -9.43 -4.01
CA SER A 20 23.63 -10.60 -3.77
C SER A 20 22.13 -10.35 -3.50
N LEU A 21 21.29 -10.74 -4.47
CA LEU A 21 19.91 -11.17 -4.23
C LEU A 21 19.83 -12.66 -4.62
N LEU A 22 20.11 -13.52 -3.64
CA LEU A 22 19.83 -14.96 -3.68
C LEU A 22 18.97 -15.28 -2.44
N TRP A 23 18.29 -16.42 -2.47
CA TRP A 23 17.33 -16.97 -1.47
C TRP A 23 15.88 -16.50 -1.66
N ALA A 24 14.84 -17.33 -1.72
CA ALA A 24 14.69 -18.79 -1.79
C ALA A 24 13.23 -19.12 -2.19
N LEU A 25 13.01 -20.27 -2.84
CA LEU A 25 11.68 -20.85 -3.10
C LEU A 25 10.96 -21.23 -1.80
N ALA A 26 9.70 -20.81 -1.61
CA ALA A 26 8.61 -21.55 -0.94
C ALA A 26 7.27 -20.77 -1.05
N GLY A 27 6.16 -21.47 -1.36
CA GLY A 27 4.77 -20.99 -1.19
C GLY A 27 4.13 -20.26 -2.37
N ILE A 28 3.33 -20.96 -3.18
CA ILE A 28 2.41 -20.33 -4.16
C ILE A 28 1.06 -20.17 -3.45
N HIS A 29 0.74 -19.03 -2.83
CA HIS A 29 -0.62 -18.78 -2.33
C HIS A 29 -1.07 -17.31 -2.47
N ALA A 30 -2.39 -17.18 -2.61
CA ALA A 30 -3.10 -16.10 -3.29
C ALA A 30 -2.85 -14.68 -2.74
N ARG A 31 -2.37 -13.78 -3.61
CA ARG A 31 -2.59 -12.33 -3.45
C ARG A 31 -3.98 -11.98 -3.96
N GLY A 32 -4.93 -11.79 -3.05
CA GLY A 32 -6.31 -11.44 -3.34
C GLY A 32 -6.74 -10.14 -2.67
N GLN A 33 -7.67 -9.41 -3.30
CA GLN A 33 -8.42 -8.37 -2.61
C GLN A 33 -9.38 -9.05 -1.64
N PHE A 34 -9.22 -8.80 -0.36
CA PHE A 34 -10.15 -9.26 0.67
C PHE A 34 -10.70 -8.03 1.38
N THR A 35 -12.02 -7.92 1.46
CA THR A 35 -12.68 -6.92 2.30
C THR A 35 -13.68 -7.61 3.19
N TYR A 36 -13.61 -7.35 4.48
CA TYR A 36 -14.60 -7.78 5.44
C TYR A 36 -14.97 -6.62 6.35
N THR A 37 -16.26 -6.53 6.65
CA THR A 37 -16.79 -5.56 7.60
C THR A 37 -17.71 -6.25 8.59
N GLU A 38 -17.57 -5.91 9.86
CA GLU A 38 -18.48 -6.35 10.92
C GLU A 38 -18.69 -5.21 11.90
N SER A 39 -19.93 -4.93 12.26
CA SER A 39 -20.25 -3.87 13.23
C SER A 39 -20.49 -4.43 14.64
N PHE A 40 -20.74 -5.73 14.74
CA PHE A 40 -21.25 -6.46 15.91
C PHE A 40 -22.57 -5.92 16.46
N LYS A 41 -23.27 -5.09 15.68
CA LYS A 41 -24.54 -4.49 16.04
C LYS A 41 -25.72 -5.45 15.91
N ASN A 42 -25.53 -6.60 15.24
CA ASN A 42 -26.57 -7.61 15.05
C ASN A 42 -26.40 -8.77 16.04
N ASN A 43 -27.45 -9.57 16.22
CA ASN A 43 -27.46 -10.74 17.12
C ASN A 43 -26.66 -11.95 16.58
N THR A 44 -26.03 -11.80 15.41
CA THR A 44 -25.14 -12.78 14.79
C THR A 44 -23.93 -12.05 14.21
N ALA A 45 -22.78 -12.73 14.18
CA ALA A 45 -21.54 -12.24 13.58
C ALA A 45 -20.96 -13.33 12.66
N PRO A 46 -21.44 -13.43 11.40
CA PRO A 46 -21.06 -14.49 10.49
C PRO A 46 -19.54 -14.55 10.26
N GLY A 47 -18.99 -15.76 10.30
CA GLY A 47 -17.57 -16.02 10.07
C GLY A 47 -16.68 -15.89 11.31
N TRP A 48 -17.21 -15.44 12.44
CA TRP A 48 -16.51 -15.48 13.73
C TRP A 48 -16.65 -16.86 14.37
N ASP A 49 -15.57 -17.34 15.00
CA ASP A 49 -15.65 -18.54 15.83
C ASP A 49 -16.51 -18.25 17.07
N THR A 50 -17.64 -18.94 17.16
CA THR A 50 -18.58 -18.84 18.28
C THR A 50 -18.20 -19.77 19.43
N ASN A 51 -17.20 -20.64 19.27
CA ASN A 51 -16.60 -21.37 20.38
C ASN A 51 -15.66 -20.43 21.12
N PHE A 52 -16.24 -19.52 21.88
CA PHE A 52 -15.48 -18.55 22.65
C PHE A 52 -14.54 -19.25 23.62
N TYR A 53 -13.25 -19.05 23.42
CA TYR A 53 -12.21 -19.71 24.22
C TYR A 53 -12.15 -18.99 25.56
N ASN A 54 -12.41 -19.73 26.62
CA ASN A 54 -12.22 -19.26 27.99
C ASN A 54 -11.08 -20.09 28.60
N ASP A 55 -9.87 -19.57 28.51
CA ASP A 55 -8.64 -20.29 28.87
C ASP A 55 -8.62 -20.65 30.38
N GLN A 56 -9.34 -19.89 31.21
CA GLN A 56 -9.48 -20.18 32.64
C GLN A 56 -10.77 -20.93 32.99
N GLY A 57 -11.72 -21.07 32.06
CA GLY A 57 -13.07 -21.56 32.34
C GLY A 57 -13.86 -20.69 33.32
N VAL A 58 -13.42 -19.44 33.56
CA VAL A 58 -13.99 -18.51 34.55
C VAL A 58 -14.78 -17.40 33.85
N GLY A 59 -15.98 -17.11 34.35
CA GLY A 59 -16.84 -16.04 33.83
C GLY A 59 -17.70 -16.45 32.64
N PRO A 60 -18.52 -15.53 32.11
CA PRO A 60 -19.57 -15.85 31.14
C PRO A 60 -19.10 -16.04 29.69
N GLY A 61 -17.80 -15.84 29.41
CA GLY A 61 -17.24 -15.87 28.06
C GLY A 61 -17.60 -14.65 27.21
N ILE A 62 -17.11 -14.64 25.96
CA ILE A 62 -17.39 -13.62 24.95
C ILE A 62 -18.86 -13.71 24.54
N ARG A 63 -19.47 -12.59 24.12
CA ARG A 63 -20.80 -12.62 23.50
C ARG A 63 -21.12 -11.38 22.66
N LEU A 64 -22.13 -11.51 21.81
CA LEU A 64 -22.80 -10.36 21.18
C LEU A 64 -23.82 -9.79 22.15
N THR A 65 -23.79 -8.48 22.38
CA THR A 65 -24.77 -7.82 23.27
C THR A 65 -26.12 -7.59 22.58
N SER A 66 -26.12 -7.48 21.25
CA SER A 66 -27.29 -7.16 20.43
C SER A 66 -28.43 -8.17 20.59
N GLY A 67 -29.55 -7.72 21.14
CA GLY A 67 -30.79 -8.49 21.30
C GLY A 67 -30.75 -9.51 22.43
N ALA A 68 -29.64 -9.60 23.17
CA ALA A 68 -29.49 -10.47 24.33
C ALA A 68 -29.83 -9.69 25.61
N ALA A 69 -30.56 -10.31 26.53
CA ALA A 69 -30.74 -9.73 27.87
C ALA A 69 -29.37 -9.68 28.59
N PRO A 70 -29.02 -8.56 29.26
CA PRO A 70 -27.82 -8.53 30.09
C PRO A 70 -27.84 -9.63 31.14
N ILE A 71 -26.69 -10.24 31.37
CA ILE A 71 -26.47 -11.29 32.36
C ILE A 71 -25.96 -10.70 33.68
N SER A 72 -26.01 -11.47 34.77
CA SER A 72 -25.75 -10.98 36.14
C SER A 72 -24.37 -10.35 36.37
N THR A 73 -23.40 -10.62 35.49
CA THR A 73 -22.04 -10.07 35.55
C THR A 73 -21.84 -8.85 34.66
N ASP A 74 -22.86 -8.46 33.90
CA ASP A 74 -22.84 -7.24 33.12
C ASP A 74 -23.03 -6.00 33.98
N PRO A 75 -22.33 -4.90 33.68
CA PRO A 75 -22.60 -3.62 34.32
C PRO A 75 -24.05 -3.15 34.15
N GLU A 76 -24.71 -3.61 33.08
CA GLU A 76 -26.07 -3.22 32.71
C GLU A 76 -27.14 -4.23 33.16
N TYR A 77 -26.78 -5.19 34.03
CA TYR A 77 -27.71 -6.21 34.50
C TYR A 77 -29.01 -5.61 35.06
N GLY A 78 -30.15 -6.16 34.64
CA GLY A 78 -31.48 -5.68 35.01
C GLY A 78 -32.11 -4.70 34.03
N ASN A 79 -31.43 -4.30 32.96
CA ASN A 79 -32.00 -3.44 31.91
C ASN A 79 -31.88 -4.08 30.51
N SER A 80 -32.95 -4.77 30.08
CA SER A 80 -33.02 -5.47 28.79
C SER A 80 -33.14 -4.56 27.55
N LEU A 81 -33.22 -3.23 27.74
CA LEU A 81 -33.41 -2.27 26.65
C LEU A 81 -32.10 -1.61 26.19
N ILE A 82 -30.96 -1.94 26.80
CA ILE A 82 -29.70 -1.24 26.54
C ILE A 82 -29.06 -1.65 25.21
N ASP A 83 -29.20 -2.91 24.78
CA ASP A 83 -28.59 -3.42 23.55
C ASP A 83 -29.64 -4.06 22.63
N PRO A 84 -30.61 -3.32 22.08
CA PRO A 84 -31.46 -3.87 21.03
C PRO A 84 -30.64 -4.23 19.79
N SER A 85 -31.21 -5.06 18.92
CA SER A 85 -30.58 -5.32 17.61
C SER A 85 -30.37 -4.02 16.85
N GLY A 86 -29.16 -3.80 16.37
CA GLY A 86 -28.68 -2.55 15.77
C GLY A 86 -27.83 -1.67 16.70
N ALA A 87 -27.76 -1.97 18.00
CA ALA A 87 -27.02 -1.19 18.99
C ALA A 87 -25.88 -1.95 19.69
N GLY A 88 -25.77 -3.26 19.45
CA GLY A 88 -24.86 -4.13 20.20
C GLY A 88 -23.38 -4.10 19.78
N TRP A 89 -22.59 -4.86 20.53
CA TRP A 89 -21.14 -4.95 20.49
C TRP A 89 -20.69 -6.41 20.65
N LEU A 90 -19.45 -6.71 20.27
CA LEU A 90 -18.78 -7.92 20.72
C LEU A 90 -18.14 -7.63 22.08
N ARG A 91 -18.73 -8.16 23.15
CA ARG A 91 -18.19 -8.05 24.50
C ARG A 91 -17.25 -9.21 24.78
N LEU A 92 -15.98 -8.90 25.07
CA LEU A 92 -14.94 -9.88 25.31
C LEU A 92 -14.80 -10.26 26.79
N THR A 93 -15.08 -9.34 27.72
CA THR A 93 -15.04 -9.56 29.17
C THR A 93 -16.22 -8.90 29.86
N THR A 94 -16.58 -9.40 31.05
CA THR A 94 -17.53 -8.71 31.95
C THR A 94 -16.84 -8.12 33.18
N ASN A 95 -17.60 -7.57 34.13
CA ASN A 95 -17.04 -7.06 35.39
C ASN A 95 -16.74 -8.21 36.38
N THR A 96 -15.99 -9.21 35.92
CA THR A 96 -15.59 -10.40 36.67
C THR A 96 -14.07 -10.52 36.68
N THR A 97 -13.50 -11.00 37.77
CA THR A 97 -12.05 -11.24 37.88
C THR A 97 -11.63 -12.50 37.12
N ASN A 98 -10.33 -12.60 36.82
CA ASN A 98 -9.68 -13.80 36.27
C ASN A 98 -10.30 -14.33 34.97
N GLN A 99 -10.74 -13.46 34.07
CA GLN A 99 -11.21 -13.84 32.75
C GLN A 99 -10.05 -13.92 31.76
N ALA A 100 -10.14 -14.82 30.79
CA ALA A 100 -9.16 -14.97 29.73
C ALA A 100 -9.86 -15.47 28.47
N ASN A 101 -10.27 -14.52 27.65
CA ASN A 101 -11.20 -14.78 26.57
C ASN A 101 -10.57 -14.47 25.22
N ALA A 102 -10.76 -15.35 24.23
CA ALA A 102 -10.32 -15.11 22.86
C ALA A 102 -11.32 -15.59 21.81
N THR A 103 -11.33 -14.93 20.65
CA THR A 103 -12.09 -15.30 19.46
C THR A 103 -11.36 -14.82 18.21
N PHE A 104 -11.66 -15.41 17.07
CA PHE A 104 -11.06 -15.06 15.80
C PHE A 104 -12.06 -15.19 14.66
N PHE A 105 -11.75 -14.53 13.54
CA PHE A 105 -12.47 -14.70 12.30
C PHE A 105 -11.94 -15.91 11.54
N ALA A 106 -12.81 -16.88 11.27
CA ALA A 106 -12.45 -18.22 10.82
C ALA A 106 -11.89 -18.24 9.39
N THR A 107 -12.30 -17.29 8.55
CA THR A 107 -11.83 -17.23 7.16
C THR A 107 -10.43 -16.60 7.09
N PRO A 108 -9.42 -17.32 6.55
CA PRO A 108 -8.10 -16.76 6.31
C PRO A 108 -8.14 -15.54 5.39
N ILE A 109 -7.28 -14.56 5.67
CA ILE A 109 -7.03 -13.39 4.82
C ILE A 109 -5.69 -13.57 4.08
N PRO A 110 -5.62 -13.22 2.78
CA PRO A 110 -4.36 -13.23 2.05
C PRO A 110 -3.43 -12.12 2.58
N SER A 111 -2.20 -12.46 2.97
CA SER A 111 -1.32 -11.55 3.71
C SER A 111 0.06 -11.35 3.11
N ALA A 112 0.67 -12.39 2.53
CA ALA A 112 1.99 -12.26 1.91
C ALA A 112 1.96 -11.28 0.73
N GLY A 113 2.78 -10.22 0.83
CA GLY A 113 2.88 -9.17 -0.19
C GLY A 113 1.61 -8.34 -0.41
N ASN A 114 0.67 -8.41 0.53
CA ASN A 114 -0.50 -7.53 0.61
C ASN A 114 -0.24 -6.44 1.66
N LYS A 115 -0.77 -5.24 1.43
CA LYS A 115 -1.02 -4.26 2.48
C LYS A 115 -2.31 -4.65 3.21
N LEU A 116 -2.22 -4.84 4.52
CA LEU A 116 -3.38 -5.04 5.38
C LEU A 116 -3.74 -3.70 6.02
N THR A 117 -5.00 -3.30 5.91
CA THR A 117 -5.57 -2.15 6.64
C THR A 117 -6.70 -2.67 7.50
N ILE A 118 -6.53 -2.59 8.81
CA ILE A 118 -7.48 -3.02 9.81
C ILE A 118 -7.95 -1.78 10.57
N SER A 119 -9.24 -1.63 10.79
CA SER A 119 -9.80 -0.54 11.60
C SER A 119 -10.94 -1.06 12.46
N PHE A 120 -11.00 -0.69 13.73
CA PHE A 120 -12.07 -1.10 14.64
C PHE A 120 -12.32 -0.05 15.73
N GLY A 121 -13.57 0.01 16.21
CA GLY A 121 -13.93 0.76 17.40
C GLY A 121 -13.76 -0.09 18.66
N PHE A 122 -13.31 0.53 19.75
CA PHE A 122 -13.05 -0.11 21.02
C PHE A 122 -13.68 0.65 22.19
N ASN A 123 -14.20 -0.08 23.17
CA ASN A 123 -14.64 0.46 24.46
C ASN A 123 -14.03 -0.31 25.64
N ALA A 124 -13.69 0.43 26.70
CA ALA A 124 -13.35 -0.09 28.02
C ALA A 124 -14.13 0.65 29.10
N PHE A 125 -14.77 -0.06 30.02
CA PHE A 125 -15.54 0.55 31.11
C PHE A 125 -15.83 -0.43 32.27
N ALA A 126 -16.48 0.09 33.30
CA ALA A 126 -16.87 -0.62 34.53
C ALA A 126 -15.69 -1.34 35.18
N GLY A 127 -14.56 -0.64 35.28
CA GLY A 127 -13.35 -1.17 35.90
C GLY A 127 -13.47 -1.24 37.42
N GLY A 128 -13.20 -2.41 38.01
CA GLY A 128 -13.16 -2.61 39.46
C GLY A 128 -11.83 -2.17 40.07
N ASN A 129 -11.89 -1.43 41.18
CA ASN A 129 -10.70 -0.97 41.89
C ASN A 129 -10.05 -2.13 42.66
N THR A 130 -8.85 -2.55 42.24
CA THR A 130 -7.91 -3.20 43.17
C THR A 130 -7.27 -2.09 44.02
N PRO A 131 -7.34 -2.14 45.36
CA PRO A 131 -6.64 -1.16 46.19
C PRO A 131 -5.14 -1.09 45.84
N GLY A 132 -4.66 0.09 45.41
CA GLY A 132 -3.26 0.35 45.08
C GLY A 132 -2.86 0.27 43.60
N TYR A 133 -3.78 -0.01 42.67
CA TYR A 133 -3.52 -0.13 41.22
C TYR A 133 -4.44 0.79 40.40
N PRO A 134 -4.13 1.07 39.10
CA PRO A 134 -5.06 1.78 38.23
C PRO A 134 -6.36 0.98 38.15
N SER A 135 -7.50 1.65 38.01
CA SER A 135 -8.77 0.99 37.70
C SER A 135 -8.68 0.27 36.35
N GLY A 136 -9.14 -0.99 36.30
CA GLY A 136 -9.15 -1.77 35.05
C GLY A 136 -7.94 -2.68 34.83
N ALA A 137 -8.21 -3.95 34.52
CA ALA A 137 -7.19 -4.93 34.13
C ALA A 137 -7.82 -6.02 33.24
N ASP A 138 -7.04 -6.73 32.43
CA ASP A 138 -5.63 -6.49 32.07
C ASP A 138 -5.53 -5.68 30.77
N GLY A 139 -6.30 -6.06 29.76
CA GLY A 139 -6.37 -5.34 28.49
C GLY A 139 -7.02 -6.17 27.38
N ILE A 140 -6.90 -5.68 26.16
CA ILE A 140 -7.33 -6.34 24.92
C ILE A 140 -6.15 -6.40 23.95
N THR A 141 -6.04 -7.48 23.17
CA THR A 141 -5.10 -7.61 22.06
C THR A 141 -5.85 -7.87 20.76
N PHE A 142 -5.61 -7.04 19.74
CA PHE A 142 -5.84 -7.44 18.36
C PHE A 142 -4.65 -8.26 17.87
N PHE A 143 -4.88 -9.42 17.28
CA PHE A 143 -3.80 -10.28 16.81
C PHE A 143 -3.96 -10.72 15.38
N LEU A 144 -2.82 -10.99 14.74
CA LEU A 144 -2.70 -11.76 13.51
C LEU A 144 -1.89 -13.03 13.79
N TYR A 145 -2.34 -14.16 13.24
CA TYR A 145 -1.65 -15.46 13.36
C TYR A 145 -1.71 -16.24 12.05
N ASP A 146 -0.75 -17.14 11.85
CA ASP A 146 -0.63 -18.01 10.70
C ASP A 146 -1.88 -18.90 10.55
N ALA A 147 -2.58 -18.74 9.43
CA ALA A 147 -3.81 -19.48 9.15
C ALA A 147 -3.58 -20.99 8.94
N SER A 148 -2.35 -21.43 8.74
CA SER A 148 -2.00 -22.86 8.68
C SER A 148 -2.08 -23.54 10.05
N GLN A 149 -2.00 -22.77 11.14
CA GLN A 149 -2.02 -23.29 12.49
C GLN A 149 -3.45 -23.41 13.03
N ALA A 150 -3.69 -24.42 13.85
CA ALA A 150 -4.91 -24.51 14.64
C ALA A 150 -4.91 -23.38 15.68
N PHE A 151 -6.08 -22.77 15.88
CA PHE A 151 -6.21 -21.72 16.88
C PHE A 151 -5.96 -22.28 18.29
N SER A 152 -5.17 -21.54 19.06
CA SER A 152 -4.96 -21.74 20.49
C SER A 152 -4.80 -20.37 21.13
N SER A 153 -5.52 -20.09 22.22
CA SER A 153 -5.29 -18.83 22.94
C SER A 153 -3.90 -18.83 23.56
N GLY A 154 -3.26 -17.66 23.62
CA GLY A 154 -2.09 -17.48 24.47
C GLY A 154 -2.46 -17.34 25.94
N ALA A 155 -1.44 -17.17 26.77
CA ALA A 155 -1.59 -17.13 28.21
C ALA A 155 -2.42 -15.92 28.70
N PHE A 156 -3.20 -16.16 29.75
CA PHE A 156 -4.04 -15.15 30.43
C PHE A 156 -3.23 -14.09 31.22
N GLY A 157 -3.92 -13.10 31.81
CA GLY A 157 -3.29 -12.03 32.58
C GLY A 157 -2.43 -11.14 31.71
N GLY A 158 -1.19 -10.83 32.14
CA GLY A 158 -0.33 -9.91 31.40
C GLY A 158 0.13 -10.34 30.01
N SER A 159 -0.12 -11.57 29.59
CA SER A 159 0.12 -11.97 28.20
C SER A 159 -1.09 -11.71 27.29
N ILE A 160 -2.23 -11.32 27.88
CA ILE A 160 -3.49 -10.89 27.26
C ILE A 160 -3.89 -11.80 26.10
N GLY A 161 -3.75 -13.11 26.28
CA GLY A 161 -4.15 -14.11 25.29
C GLY A 161 -3.28 -14.16 24.02
N TYR A 162 -2.16 -13.43 23.96
CA TYR A 162 -1.25 -13.42 22.82
C TYR A 162 0.09 -14.06 23.13
N ALA A 163 0.80 -13.56 24.14
CA ALA A 163 2.15 -14.03 24.49
C ALA A 163 2.13 -15.29 25.38
N GLN A 164 3.28 -15.91 25.56
CA GLN A 164 3.49 -17.03 26.49
C GLN A 164 3.59 -16.57 27.96
N LYS A 165 3.54 -17.54 28.87
CA LYS A 165 4.08 -17.45 30.23
C LYS A 165 4.95 -18.66 30.57
N THR A 166 5.71 -18.62 31.67
CA THR A 166 6.47 -19.77 32.16
C THR A 166 5.53 -20.98 32.34
N GLY A 167 5.72 -22.01 31.50
CA GLY A 167 4.92 -23.23 31.53
C GLY A 167 3.55 -23.14 30.86
N ILE A 168 3.19 -22.01 30.25
CA ILE A 168 1.93 -21.82 29.52
C ILE A 168 2.24 -21.24 28.14
N ASP A 169 1.75 -21.92 27.11
CA ASP A 169 2.01 -21.53 25.73
C ASP A 169 1.31 -20.21 25.37
N GLY A 170 1.92 -19.47 24.45
CA GLY A 170 1.31 -18.32 23.78
C GLY A 170 0.43 -18.74 22.62
N LEU A 171 -0.14 -17.76 21.92
CA LEU A 171 -0.98 -17.98 20.72
C LEU A 171 -0.18 -18.75 19.67
N GLY A 172 -0.66 -19.93 19.28
CA GLY A 172 0.00 -20.77 18.29
C GLY A 172 0.09 -20.08 16.92
N GLY A 173 1.30 -20.05 16.34
CA GLY A 173 1.53 -19.41 15.04
C GLY A 173 1.35 -17.90 15.05
N ALA A 174 1.49 -17.24 16.20
CA ALA A 174 1.34 -15.80 16.31
C ALA A 174 2.30 -15.07 15.36
N TYR A 175 1.80 -13.99 14.74
CA TYR A 175 2.59 -13.14 13.85
C TYR A 175 2.78 -11.73 14.41
N VAL A 176 1.69 -11.06 14.79
CA VAL A 176 1.78 -9.78 15.52
C VAL A 176 0.59 -9.59 16.45
N GLY A 177 0.85 -9.06 17.65
CA GLY A 177 -0.16 -8.75 18.66
C GLY A 177 -0.06 -7.28 19.04
N VAL A 178 -1.14 -6.54 18.85
CA VAL A 178 -1.27 -5.12 19.21
C VAL A 178 -2.19 -5.03 20.42
N ALA A 179 -1.62 -4.84 21.60
CA ALA A 179 -2.33 -4.76 22.87
C ALA A 179 -2.67 -3.31 23.22
N LEU A 180 -3.91 -3.07 23.63
CA LEU A 180 -4.32 -1.93 24.45
C LEU A 180 -4.26 -2.41 25.91
N ASP A 181 -3.17 -2.08 26.59
CA ASP A 181 -2.79 -2.62 27.89
C ASP A 181 -3.19 -1.64 28.99
N ALA A 182 -4.31 -1.95 29.67
CA ALA A 182 -4.84 -1.11 30.74
C ALA A 182 -3.99 -1.25 32.01
N PHE A 183 -3.65 -2.49 32.37
CA PHE A 183 -2.91 -2.77 33.59
C PHE A 183 -1.41 -2.48 33.44
N GLY A 184 -0.82 -2.79 32.29
CA GLY A 184 0.57 -2.44 31.96
C GLY A 184 1.57 -3.59 31.98
N ASN A 185 1.10 -4.83 32.06
CA ASN A 185 1.95 -6.02 32.18
C ASN A 185 2.29 -6.69 30.84
N PHE A 186 1.68 -6.27 29.73
CA PHE A 186 2.00 -6.77 28.38
C PHE A 186 3.41 -6.40 27.95
N SER A 187 3.92 -5.24 28.38
CA SER A 187 5.28 -4.78 28.08
C SER A 187 6.37 -5.36 28.99
N GLN A 188 6.03 -6.27 29.91
CA GLN A 188 6.99 -6.84 30.85
C GLN A 188 7.65 -8.12 30.32
N ALA A 189 8.94 -8.30 30.64
CA ALA A 189 9.67 -9.56 30.45
C ALA A 189 9.41 -10.60 31.57
N SER A 190 8.61 -10.25 32.58
CA SER A 190 8.26 -11.15 33.68
C SER A 190 7.41 -12.32 33.18
N GLU A 191 7.34 -13.39 33.99
CA GLU A 191 6.59 -14.61 33.67
C GLU A 191 7.06 -15.30 32.38
N GLY A 192 8.34 -15.20 31.99
CA GLY A 192 8.88 -15.94 30.84
C GLY A 192 8.64 -15.28 29.48
N ARG A 193 8.11 -14.05 29.44
CA ARG A 193 8.01 -13.22 28.23
C ARG A 193 9.38 -12.64 27.85
N VAL A 194 9.56 -12.35 26.57
CA VAL A 194 10.85 -11.86 26.03
C VAL A 194 10.81 -10.35 25.82
N GLY A 195 11.83 -9.66 26.35
CA GLY A 195 12.02 -8.21 26.16
C GLY A 195 10.94 -7.33 26.81
N GLY A 196 11.03 -6.03 26.52
CA GLY A 196 10.07 -5.03 26.96
C GLY A 196 10.60 -4.01 27.95
N VAL A 197 9.80 -2.98 28.18
CA VAL A 197 10.17 -1.78 28.96
C VAL A 197 9.73 -1.85 30.43
N GLY A 198 9.14 -2.97 30.84
CA GLY A 198 8.61 -3.15 32.19
C GLY A 198 7.14 -2.75 32.27
N PHE A 199 6.71 -2.33 33.45
CA PHE A 199 5.30 -2.04 33.73
C PHE A 199 4.86 -0.72 33.08
N ALA A 200 3.78 -0.79 32.29
CA ALA A 200 3.42 0.18 31.27
C ALA A 200 1.88 0.41 31.21
N PRO A 201 1.23 0.92 32.27
CA PRO A 201 -0.23 1.07 32.28
C PRO A 201 -0.72 2.04 31.22
N ASN A 202 -1.95 1.82 30.76
CA ASN A 202 -2.60 2.65 29.75
C ASN A 202 -1.76 2.84 28.48
N SER A 203 -1.13 1.77 28.00
CA SER A 203 -0.25 1.80 26.83
C SER A 203 -0.82 1.05 25.64
N VAL A 204 -0.30 1.34 24.45
CA VAL A 204 -0.35 0.43 23.31
C VAL A 204 1.00 -0.26 23.26
N ALA A 205 1.01 -1.58 23.13
CA ALA A 205 2.23 -2.36 23.04
C ALA A 205 2.11 -3.41 21.95
N VAL A 206 3.23 -3.68 21.28
CA VAL A 206 3.33 -4.61 20.17
C VAL A 206 4.29 -5.73 20.51
N ARG A 207 3.86 -6.97 20.30
CA ARG A 207 4.71 -8.16 20.35
C ARG A 207 4.74 -8.86 19.00
N GLY A 208 5.90 -9.41 18.67
CA GLY A 208 6.20 -10.08 17.41
C GLY A 208 5.83 -11.56 17.39
N PRO A 209 6.27 -12.30 16.36
CA PRO A 209 5.89 -13.69 16.14
C PRO A 209 6.30 -14.64 17.26
N GLY A 210 5.53 -15.71 17.44
CA GLY A 210 5.82 -16.74 18.44
C GLY A 210 4.96 -18.00 18.30
N SER A 211 5.41 -19.08 18.93
CA SER A 211 4.63 -20.32 19.05
C SER A 211 5.08 -21.10 20.29
N GLY A 212 4.13 -21.68 21.02
CA GLY A 212 4.41 -22.34 22.29
C GLY A 212 4.99 -21.33 23.30
N GLN A 213 6.14 -21.63 23.88
CA GLN A 213 6.84 -20.73 24.82
C GLN A 213 7.98 -19.92 24.18
N ILE A 214 8.13 -19.96 22.86
CA ILE A 214 9.26 -19.35 22.13
C ILE A 214 8.77 -18.15 21.30
N GLY A 215 9.55 -17.05 21.33
CA GLY A 215 9.27 -15.82 20.59
C GLY A 215 8.44 -14.82 21.40
N TYR A 216 7.50 -14.15 20.72
CA TYR A 216 6.64 -13.09 21.26
C TYR A 216 7.41 -11.88 21.80
N ASP A 217 8.55 -11.58 21.17
CA ASP A 217 9.43 -10.50 21.55
C ASP A 217 8.67 -9.17 21.58
N TYR A 218 8.92 -8.37 22.61
CA TYR A 218 8.43 -6.99 22.63
C TYR A 218 9.10 -6.18 21.53
N LEU A 219 8.30 -5.52 20.69
CA LEU A 219 8.78 -4.76 19.55
C LEU A 219 8.68 -3.25 19.77
N ALA A 220 7.57 -2.77 20.33
CA ALA A 220 7.34 -1.34 20.56
C ALA A 220 6.20 -1.07 21.55
N GLY A 221 6.12 0.14 22.10
CA GLY A 221 4.99 0.58 22.89
C GLY A 221 5.05 2.05 23.31
N THR A 222 3.92 2.59 23.78
CA THR A 222 3.72 4.05 23.98
C THR A 222 4.13 4.59 25.36
N SER A 223 4.68 3.79 26.28
CA SER A 223 5.06 4.21 27.64
C SER A 223 6.55 3.97 27.98
N GLY A 224 7.13 4.89 28.75
CA GLY A 224 8.59 5.07 28.89
C GLY A 224 9.32 4.31 29.99
N SER A 225 10.64 4.41 29.88
CA SER A 225 11.73 3.83 30.63
C SER A 225 11.91 4.38 32.06
N ASN A 226 11.89 3.48 33.05
CA ASN A 226 12.53 3.59 34.38
C ASN A 226 11.79 4.30 35.55
N GLY A 227 10.73 3.66 36.06
CA GLY A 227 10.49 3.56 37.50
C GLY A 227 10.04 4.82 38.26
N THR A 228 8.79 5.25 38.09
CA THR A 228 7.83 5.63 39.14
C THR A 228 6.49 5.89 38.46
N VAL A 229 5.55 4.97 38.65
CA VAL A 229 4.17 5.05 38.13
C VAL A 229 3.44 6.12 38.93
N GLY A 230 3.13 7.26 38.32
CA GLY A 230 2.46 8.40 38.96
C GLY A 230 1.25 8.82 38.14
N TYR A 231 0.07 8.44 38.62
CA TYR A 231 -1.25 8.74 38.06
C TYR A 231 -1.54 10.24 37.92
N ASP A 232 -2.21 10.65 36.84
CA ASP A 232 -3.12 11.79 36.89
C ASP A 232 -4.40 11.51 36.09
N PHE A 233 -5.53 11.66 36.76
CA PHE A 233 -6.84 11.10 36.45
C PHE A 233 -7.92 12.18 36.23
N THR A 234 -7.53 13.42 35.96
CA THR A 234 -8.47 14.52 35.69
C THR A 234 -7.94 15.52 34.66
N ASP A 235 -8.47 15.44 33.44
CA ASP A 235 -8.71 16.54 32.49
C ASP A 235 -7.56 17.46 31.99
N THR A 236 -7.64 17.81 30.69
CA THR A 236 -6.96 18.88 29.94
C THR A 236 -5.43 19.04 30.05
N GLY A 237 -4.71 18.37 29.15
CA GLY A 237 -3.46 18.90 28.56
C GLY A 237 -2.19 18.90 29.43
N SER A 238 -1.36 17.85 29.30
CA SER A 238 0.10 18.02 29.22
C SER A 238 0.83 16.73 28.80
N PRO A 239 1.96 16.84 28.07
CA PRO A 239 2.64 15.73 27.40
C PRO A 239 3.73 15.08 28.28
N THR A 240 4.01 13.79 28.11
CA THR A 240 5.28 13.16 28.55
C THR A 240 5.76 12.07 27.57
N THR A 241 7.08 11.82 27.57
CA THR A 241 7.95 11.38 26.46
C THR A 241 8.66 10.02 26.65
N GLN A 242 8.90 9.29 25.53
CA GLN A 242 10.03 8.37 25.10
C GLN A 242 10.54 7.19 26.03
N GLN A 243 11.07 6.03 25.58
CA GLN A 243 11.38 5.38 24.28
C GLN A 243 11.59 3.84 24.43
N ALA A 244 11.38 3.05 23.36
CA ALA A 244 12.34 2.10 22.73
C ALA A 244 11.72 1.38 21.51
N GLY A 245 12.27 1.64 20.31
CA GLY A 245 11.85 1.19 18.97
C GLY A 245 12.35 2.23 17.95
N ASP A 246 12.71 1.85 16.73
CA ASP A 246 13.38 2.69 15.72
C ASP A 246 12.56 3.92 15.20
N GLY A 247 11.34 4.10 15.68
CA GLY A 247 10.47 5.24 15.37
C GLY A 247 10.34 6.26 16.51
N VAL A 248 10.31 7.54 16.15
CA VAL A 248 9.88 8.63 17.04
C VAL A 248 8.36 8.56 17.20
N VAL A 249 7.85 8.33 18.41
CA VAL A 249 6.42 8.45 18.72
C VAL A 249 6.07 9.92 18.95
N PRO A 250 5.08 10.50 18.24
CA PRO A 250 4.62 11.87 18.48
C PRO A 250 4.00 12.03 19.87
N ALA A 251 4.17 13.20 20.48
CA ALA A 251 3.39 13.56 21.67
C ALA A 251 1.90 13.59 21.32
N LEU A 252 1.08 12.79 22.00
CA LEU A 252 -0.36 12.74 21.76
C LEU A 252 -1.04 13.91 22.49
N PRO A 253 -2.02 14.58 21.86
CA PRO A 253 -2.77 15.64 22.51
C PRO A 253 -3.71 15.13 23.61
N TYR A 254 -3.99 13.82 23.63
CA TYR A 254 -4.89 13.17 24.58
C TYR A 254 -4.21 11.97 25.26
N ASN A 255 -4.50 11.76 26.55
CA ASN A 255 -4.08 10.56 27.27
C ASN A 255 -5.01 9.38 26.90
N MET A 256 -4.44 8.19 26.78
CA MET A 256 -5.18 6.98 26.41
C MET A 256 -6.09 6.43 27.53
N ALA A 257 -6.07 7.04 28.72
CA ALA A 257 -6.82 6.72 29.95
C ALA A 257 -7.99 5.73 29.75
N PHE A 258 -7.69 4.42 29.85
CA PHE A 258 -8.67 3.34 29.68
C PHE A 258 -9.47 3.06 30.96
N ALA A 259 -9.03 3.61 32.09
CA ALA A 259 -9.25 3.06 33.42
C ALA A 259 -10.54 3.54 34.14
N ASN A 260 -11.03 4.76 33.90
CA ASN A 260 -11.97 5.41 34.84
C ASN A 260 -13.43 5.44 34.41
N ALA A 261 -13.77 4.91 33.23
CA ALA A 261 -15.15 4.93 32.76
C ALA A 261 -16.01 3.97 33.61
N THR A 262 -16.96 4.50 34.38
CA THR A 262 -17.91 3.71 35.18
C THR A 262 -19.10 3.21 34.36
N SER A 263 -19.29 3.76 33.17
CA SER A 263 -20.36 3.42 32.22
C SER A 263 -19.80 3.32 30.81
N ARG A 264 -20.51 2.62 29.92
CA ARG A 264 -20.13 2.51 28.50
C ARG A 264 -19.97 3.91 27.89
N PRO A 265 -18.83 4.22 27.23
CA PRO A 265 -18.60 5.55 26.65
C PRO A 265 -19.62 5.94 25.59
N ASN A 266 -19.94 7.25 25.49
CA ASN A 266 -20.80 7.76 24.44
C ASN A 266 -20.09 7.70 23.08
N GLN A 267 -20.67 6.99 22.12
CA GLN A 267 -20.06 6.75 20.82
C GLN A 267 -20.00 7.99 19.90
N THR A 268 -20.69 9.08 20.23
CA THR A 268 -20.66 10.32 19.45
C THR A 268 -19.54 11.26 19.90
N THR A 269 -19.10 11.17 21.16
CA THR A 269 -18.16 12.15 21.77
C THR A 269 -16.97 11.52 22.48
N GLN A 270 -16.95 10.20 22.70
CA GLN A 270 -15.92 9.51 23.48
C GLN A 270 -15.41 8.23 22.79
N TYR A 271 -15.63 8.09 21.48
CA TYR A 271 -15.20 6.91 20.74
C TYR A 271 -13.66 6.80 20.66
N ARG A 272 -13.18 5.57 20.59
CA ARG A 272 -11.77 5.23 20.31
C ARG A 272 -11.76 4.29 19.11
N ASN A 273 -11.24 4.78 17.98
CA ASN A 273 -10.98 3.91 16.83
C ASN A 273 -9.49 3.60 16.77
N VAL A 274 -9.17 2.36 16.45
CA VAL A 274 -7.80 1.88 16.22
C VAL A 274 -7.68 1.54 14.75
N GLN A 275 -6.55 1.89 14.15
CA GLN A 275 -6.16 1.44 12.82
C GLN A 275 -4.79 0.78 12.89
N VAL A 276 -4.69 -0.41 12.31
CA VAL A 276 -3.42 -1.12 12.11
C VAL A 276 -3.21 -1.25 10.61
N ILE A 277 -2.14 -0.66 10.11
CA ILE A 277 -1.68 -0.84 8.74
C ILE A 277 -0.42 -1.68 8.78
N LEU A 278 -0.40 -2.79 8.06
CA LEU A 278 0.79 -3.60 7.84
C LEU A 278 1.05 -3.62 6.34
N ASP A 279 2.07 -2.91 5.87
CA ASP A 279 2.38 -2.77 4.45
C ASP A 279 2.97 -4.06 3.85
N GLU A 280 3.26 -4.10 2.56
CA GLU A 280 3.83 -5.28 1.91
C GLU A 280 5.27 -5.63 2.32
N ASN A 281 5.99 -4.69 2.95
CA ASN A 281 7.39 -4.83 3.38
C ASN A 281 7.50 -5.13 4.88
N ASN A 282 6.40 -5.55 5.51
CA ASN A 282 6.32 -5.76 6.95
C ASN A 282 6.60 -4.49 7.79
N GLN A 283 6.33 -3.30 7.26
CA GLN A 283 6.27 -2.10 8.08
C GLN A 283 4.86 -1.93 8.62
N MET A 284 4.74 -1.88 9.94
CA MET A 284 3.47 -1.69 10.62
C MET A 284 3.35 -0.27 11.16
N ALA A 285 2.19 0.35 10.96
CA ALA A 285 1.78 1.58 11.63
C ALA A 285 0.52 1.30 12.46
N VAL A 286 0.51 1.77 13.70
CA VAL A 286 -0.67 1.75 14.57
C VAL A 286 -1.10 3.19 14.80
N SER A 287 -2.37 3.48 14.50
CA SER A 287 -2.97 4.80 14.67
C SER A 287 -4.22 4.74 15.51
N MET A 288 -4.54 5.82 16.22
CA MET A 288 -5.74 5.93 17.03
C MET A 288 -6.47 7.25 16.77
N GLN A 289 -7.80 7.20 16.80
CA GLN A 289 -8.69 8.35 16.74
C GLN A 289 -9.36 8.57 18.09
N PHE A 290 -9.33 9.80 18.60
CA PHE A 290 -9.95 10.19 19.87
C PHE A 290 -11.20 11.04 19.60
N GLY A 291 -12.31 10.72 20.29
CA GLY A 291 -13.62 11.34 20.05
C GLY A 291 -13.75 12.85 20.33
N GLU A 292 -12.73 13.50 20.89
CA GLU A 292 -12.76 14.93 21.22
C GLU A 292 -12.50 15.85 20.02
N ASP A 293 -11.72 15.40 19.03
CA ASP A 293 -11.45 16.15 17.80
C ASP A 293 -11.66 15.35 16.50
N GLY A 294 -11.80 14.02 16.62
CA GLY A 294 -11.97 13.12 15.49
C GLY A 294 -10.76 13.03 14.56
N LEU A 295 -9.55 13.39 15.02
CA LEU A 295 -8.33 13.26 14.24
C LEU A 295 -7.64 11.91 14.48
N TRP A 296 -6.98 11.39 13.44
CA TRP A 296 -6.16 10.18 13.52
C TRP A 296 -4.71 10.54 13.88
N TYR A 297 -4.17 9.85 14.86
CA TYR A 297 -2.79 10.00 15.32
C TYR A 297 -2.02 8.71 15.07
N ASN A 298 -0.87 8.80 14.39
CA ASN A 298 0.07 7.69 14.33
C ASN A 298 0.77 7.56 15.69
N ILE A 299 0.61 6.43 16.36
CA ILE A 299 1.09 6.22 17.73
C ILE A 299 2.28 5.26 17.80
N LEU A 300 2.44 4.34 16.85
CA LEU A 300 3.58 3.42 16.77
C LEU A 300 3.90 3.11 15.31
N ASN A 301 5.20 3.05 15.00
CA ASN A 301 5.70 2.37 13.80
C ASN A 301 6.56 1.20 14.25
N VAL A 302 6.42 0.05 13.60
CA VAL A 302 7.11 -1.18 13.98
C VAL A 302 7.64 -1.86 12.73
N ASP A 303 8.94 -2.12 12.71
CA ASP A 303 9.59 -2.90 11.67
C ASP A 303 9.47 -4.41 11.96
N LEU A 304 8.71 -5.12 11.13
CA LEU A 304 8.58 -6.58 11.14
C LEU A 304 9.32 -7.23 9.96
N SER A 305 10.16 -6.49 9.21
CA SER A 305 10.84 -6.96 8.00
C SER A 305 11.78 -8.15 8.23
N SER A 306 12.28 -8.30 9.46
CA SER A 306 13.09 -9.46 9.86
C SER A 306 12.28 -10.75 10.05
N PHE A 307 10.95 -10.67 10.12
CA PHE A 307 10.07 -11.81 10.31
C PHE A 307 9.42 -12.25 9.00
N ALA A 308 9.42 -13.56 8.73
CA ALA A 308 8.69 -14.10 7.60
C ALA A 308 7.18 -13.97 7.82
N ARG A 309 6.48 -13.28 6.92
CA ARG A 309 5.02 -13.18 6.97
C ARG A 309 4.37 -14.44 6.40
N PRO A 310 3.41 -15.05 7.12
CA PRO A 310 2.60 -16.14 6.58
C PRO A 310 1.86 -15.74 5.29
N ASP A 311 1.69 -16.71 4.38
CA ASP A 311 0.93 -16.56 3.12
C ASP A 311 -0.50 -16.09 3.38
N GLN A 312 -1.13 -16.68 4.38
CA GLN A 312 -2.44 -16.31 4.90
C GLN A 312 -2.37 -16.12 6.40
N LEU A 313 -3.01 -15.05 6.88
CA LEU A 313 -3.19 -14.78 8.28
C LEU A 313 -4.66 -14.98 8.64
N ARG A 314 -4.95 -15.23 9.90
CA ARG A 314 -6.26 -14.96 10.49
C ARG A 314 -6.09 -13.86 11.52
N PHE A 315 -7.19 -13.19 11.83
CA PHE A 315 -7.21 -12.11 12.80
C PHE A 315 -8.23 -12.40 13.89
N GLY A 316 -8.04 -11.80 15.06
CA GLY A 316 -8.95 -11.96 16.18
C GLY A 316 -8.67 -11.01 17.32
N TYR A 317 -9.37 -11.25 18.41
CA TYR A 317 -9.23 -10.50 19.65
C TYR A 317 -9.09 -11.44 20.83
N SER A 318 -8.24 -11.06 21.77
CA SER A 318 -8.19 -11.63 23.10
C SER A 318 -8.32 -10.52 24.14
N ALA A 319 -8.94 -10.81 25.27
CA ALA A 319 -9.01 -9.89 26.38
C ALA A 319 -8.99 -10.67 27.69
N GLY A 320 -8.40 -10.07 28.72
CA GLY A 320 -8.27 -10.73 30.02
C GLY A 320 -8.60 -9.78 31.15
N THR A 321 -8.92 -10.36 32.30
CA THR A 321 -8.97 -9.67 33.59
C THR A 321 -8.16 -10.46 34.61
N GLY A 322 -7.67 -9.78 35.63
CA GLY A 322 -6.92 -10.36 36.75
C GLY A 322 -7.68 -10.16 38.05
N SER A 323 -6.99 -9.71 39.10
CA SER A 323 -7.64 -9.22 40.33
C SER A 323 -8.42 -7.92 40.11
N GLY A 324 -8.00 -7.12 39.12
CA GLY A 324 -8.79 -6.02 38.57
C GLY A 324 -9.73 -6.54 37.48
N THR A 325 -10.83 -5.82 37.26
CA THR A 325 -11.83 -6.16 36.26
C THR A 325 -11.97 -5.01 35.28
N GLN A 326 -12.37 -5.29 34.05
CA GLN A 326 -12.82 -4.29 33.09
C GLN A 326 -13.65 -4.96 32.01
N VAL A 327 -14.66 -4.25 31.50
CA VAL A 327 -15.41 -4.68 30.32
C VAL A 327 -14.71 -4.17 29.08
N TYR A 328 -14.29 -5.08 28.20
CA TYR A 328 -13.72 -4.78 26.89
C TYR A 328 -14.70 -5.14 25.79
N GLU A 329 -14.95 -4.19 24.89
CA GLU A 329 -15.85 -4.39 23.75
C GLU A 329 -15.24 -3.88 22.44
N VAL A 330 -15.63 -4.51 21.34
CA VAL A 330 -15.26 -4.13 19.98
C VAL A 330 -16.52 -3.92 19.12
N GLY A 331 -16.53 -2.90 18.27
CA GLY A 331 -17.73 -2.53 17.51
C GLY A 331 -17.60 -1.30 16.61
N ASN A 332 -18.75 -0.69 16.30
CA ASN A 332 -18.97 0.43 15.38
C ASN A 332 -18.74 0.14 13.89
N LEU A 333 -17.57 -0.35 13.52
CA LEU A 333 -17.26 -0.99 12.24
C LEU A 333 -15.82 -1.53 12.33
N LEU A 334 -15.67 -2.84 12.51
CA LEU A 334 -14.48 -3.53 12.05
C LEU A 334 -14.47 -3.47 10.53
N SER A 335 -13.37 -2.98 9.95
CA SER A 335 -13.07 -3.07 8.53
C SER A 335 -11.69 -3.67 8.36
N ILE A 336 -11.59 -4.71 7.56
CA ILE A 336 -10.31 -5.31 7.17
C ILE A 336 -10.26 -5.35 5.68
N THR A 337 -9.22 -4.72 5.14
CA THR A 337 -8.89 -4.78 3.72
C THR A 337 -7.50 -5.35 3.55
N ALA A 338 -7.37 -6.47 2.83
CA ALA A 338 -6.11 -6.88 2.24
C ALA A 338 -6.12 -6.40 0.80
N THR A 339 -5.27 -5.43 0.50
CA THR A 339 -5.04 -4.95 -0.86
C THR A 339 -3.67 -5.42 -1.27
N ALA A 340 -3.52 -5.80 -2.53
CA ALA A 340 -2.21 -6.17 -2.99
C ALA A 340 -1.23 -4.99 -2.93
N GLY A 341 -0.02 -5.24 -2.42
CA GLY A 341 1.03 -4.23 -2.33
C GLY A 341 1.69 -3.92 -3.68
N THR A 342 2.56 -2.91 -3.69
CA THR A 342 3.26 -2.39 -4.88
C THR A 342 4.40 -3.31 -5.38
N GLY A 343 4.28 -4.63 -5.15
CA GLY A 343 5.28 -5.63 -5.50
C GLY A 343 5.77 -5.53 -6.96
N GLN A 344 7.03 -5.88 -7.17
CA GLN A 344 7.64 -5.97 -8.50
C GLN A 344 7.32 -7.33 -9.12
N PHE A 345 6.69 -7.36 -10.29
CA PHE A 345 6.35 -8.58 -11.02
C PHE A 345 7.11 -8.61 -12.34
N ILE A 346 7.93 -9.64 -12.52
CA ILE A 346 8.82 -9.77 -13.69
C ILE A 346 8.20 -10.77 -14.67
N TRP A 347 8.01 -10.36 -15.92
CA TRP A 347 7.54 -11.25 -16.97
C TRP A 347 8.63 -12.25 -17.36
N ASP A 348 8.33 -13.54 -17.27
CA ASP A 348 9.23 -14.64 -17.68
C ASP A 348 8.62 -15.55 -18.75
N ASN A 349 7.33 -15.36 -19.09
CA ASN A 349 6.59 -16.25 -19.98
C ASN A 349 6.63 -17.74 -19.58
N GLY A 350 6.66 -18.05 -18.27
CA GLY A 350 6.82 -19.39 -17.74
C GLY A 350 5.94 -20.48 -18.38
N ASN A 351 4.65 -20.19 -18.62
CA ASN A 351 3.71 -21.12 -19.28
C ASN A 351 3.77 -21.09 -20.82
N GLY A 352 4.58 -20.20 -21.42
CA GLY A 352 4.85 -20.11 -22.85
C GLY A 352 3.67 -19.68 -23.73
N ASN A 353 2.50 -19.42 -23.15
CA ASN A 353 1.29 -19.05 -23.91
C ASN A 353 1.15 -17.54 -24.12
N SER A 354 2.09 -16.76 -23.61
CA SER A 354 2.18 -15.30 -23.79
C SER A 354 0.96 -14.50 -23.31
N LYS A 355 0.17 -15.04 -22.38
CA LYS A 355 -1.00 -14.36 -21.82
C LYS A 355 -0.69 -13.68 -20.49
N TRP A 356 -1.09 -12.43 -20.34
CA TRP A 356 -1.23 -11.76 -19.05
C TRP A 356 -2.70 -11.84 -18.62
N GLY A 357 -3.04 -12.90 -17.88
CA GLY A 357 -4.36 -13.11 -17.30
C GLY A 357 -4.58 -12.41 -15.96
N THR A 358 -5.75 -12.62 -15.36
CA THR A 358 -6.16 -12.22 -14.02
C THR A 358 -6.95 -13.35 -13.35
N GLY A 359 -6.33 -14.09 -12.43
CA GLY A 359 -7.02 -15.16 -11.69
C GLY A 359 -6.07 -16.22 -11.10
N ALA A 360 -6.60 -17.08 -10.22
CA ALA A 360 -5.86 -18.20 -9.62
C ALA A 360 -5.64 -19.38 -10.58
N ASN A 361 -6.41 -19.45 -11.68
CA ASN A 361 -6.32 -20.48 -12.73
C ASN A 361 -5.73 -19.95 -14.04
N ASP A 362 -5.23 -18.72 -14.02
CA ASP A 362 -4.77 -18.02 -15.22
C ASP A 362 -3.31 -18.37 -15.55
N PRO A 363 -2.90 -18.18 -16.81
CA PRO A 363 -1.52 -18.42 -17.22
C PRO A 363 -0.53 -17.67 -16.33
N ILE A 364 0.40 -18.41 -15.75
CA ILE A 364 1.40 -17.86 -14.87
C ILE A 364 2.68 -17.67 -15.68
N ASN A 365 2.84 -16.45 -16.18
CA ASN A 365 3.94 -16.01 -17.04
C ASN A 365 4.84 -14.99 -16.34
N TRP A 366 4.89 -15.09 -15.02
CA TRP A 366 5.55 -14.16 -14.13
C TRP A 366 6.48 -14.90 -13.17
N ALA A 367 7.68 -14.37 -12.99
CA ALA A 367 8.66 -14.90 -12.07
C ALA A 367 8.05 -15.00 -10.65
N GLY A 368 8.33 -16.12 -9.98
CA GLY A 368 7.69 -16.43 -8.69
C GLY A 368 6.27 -16.99 -8.81
N ASN A 369 5.82 -17.28 -10.04
CA ASN A 369 4.58 -17.96 -10.35
C ASN A 369 3.32 -17.28 -9.73
N THR A 370 3.27 -15.95 -9.77
CA THR A 370 2.13 -15.15 -9.30
C THR A 370 1.81 -14.01 -10.26
N ASN A 371 0.52 -13.82 -10.58
CA ASN A 371 0.09 -12.74 -11.47
C ASN A 371 0.30 -11.36 -10.81
N PRO A 372 0.62 -10.31 -11.60
CA PRO A 372 0.67 -8.93 -11.12
C PRO A 372 -0.63 -8.53 -10.49
N THR A 373 -0.50 -7.81 -9.39
CA THR A 373 -1.63 -7.34 -8.64
C THR A 373 -2.00 -5.90 -9.01
N LEU A 374 -3.14 -5.41 -8.53
CA LEU A 374 -3.56 -4.03 -8.79
C LEU A 374 -2.48 -3.05 -8.30
N LYS A 375 -2.19 -2.03 -9.12
CA LYS A 375 -1.25 -0.94 -8.80
C LYS A 375 0.18 -1.45 -8.51
N SER A 376 0.52 -2.61 -9.04
CA SER A 376 1.86 -3.18 -8.91
C SER A 376 2.88 -2.50 -9.85
N ASN A 377 4.15 -2.78 -9.59
CA ASN A 377 5.24 -2.48 -10.49
C ASN A 377 5.43 -3.70 -11.42
N VAL A 378 5.32 -3.49 -12.72
CA VAL A 378 5.40 -4.56 -13.73
C VAL A 378 6.67 -4.39 -14.55
N ILE A 379 7.45 -5.45 -14.68
CA ILE A 379 8.79 -5.43 -15.28
C ILE A 379 8.83 -6.40 -16.45
N PHE A 380 9.12 -5.86 -17.62
CA PHE A 380 9.44 -6.59 -18.85
C PHE A 380 10.94 -6.44 -19.10
N ASN A 381 11.71 -7.49 -18.77
CA ASN A 381 13.16 -7.48 -18.81
C ASN A 381 13.71 -8.68 -19.59
N SER A 382 14.64 -8.41 -20.51
CA SER A 382 15.19 -9.45 -21.38
C SER A 382 16.01 -10.54 -20.69
N SER A 383 16.42 -10.37 -19.42
CA SER A 383 17.17 -11.35 -18.65
C SER A 383 16.38 -12.64 -18.36
N TYR A 384 15.05 -12.60 -18.49
CA TYR A 384 14.14 -13.71 -18.15
C TYR A 384 13.50 -14.36 -19.37
N ILE A 385 13.79 -13.86 -20.57
CA ILE A 385 13.21 -14.34 -21.83
C ILE A 385 14.29 -14.45 -22.91
N GLY A 386 14.23 -15.50 -23.73
CA GLY A 386 15.22 -15.71 -24.80
C GLY A 386 14.90 -15.03 -26.13
N VAL A 387 13.66 -14.57 -26.32
CA VAL A 387 13.13 -14.06 -27.60
C VAL A 387 12.12 -12.94 -27.37
N ALA A 388 11.82 -12.15 -28.40
CA ALA A 388 10.77 -11.14 -28.36
C ALA A 388 9.40 -11.73 -27.93
N GLN A 389 8.61 -10.94 -27.20
CA GLN A 389 7.36 -11.38 -26.58
C GLN A 389 6.16 -10.59 -27.09
N ASN A 390 5.09 -11.30 -27.42
CA ASN A 390 3.78 -10.73 -27.71
C ASN A 390 2.84 -11.05 -26.55
N VAL A 391 2.73 -10.13 -25.60
CA VAL A 391 1.97 -10.30 -24.36
C VAL A 391 0.50 -9.95 -24.59
N ASP A 392 -0.38 -10.94 -24.57
CA ASP A 392 -1.83 -10.78 -24.74
C ASP A 392 -2.51 -10.54 -23.39
N LEU A 393 -3.04 -9.33 -23.17
CA LEU A 393 -3.83 -8.99 -21.99
C LEU A 393 -5.24 -9.58 -22.12
N THR A 394 -5.55 -10.55 -21.25
CA THR A 394 -6.84 -11.26 -21.20
C THR A 394 -7.47 -11.18 -19.81
N GLY A 395 -8.75 -11.53 -19.68
CA GLY A 395 -9.48 -11.52 -18.41
C GLY A 395 -9.99 -10.11 -18.08
N SER A 396 -9.51 -9.52 -16.98
CA SER A 396 -9.83 -8.13 -16.64
C SER A 396 -8.81 -7.13 -17.18
N ASP A 397 -9.18 -5.85 -17.17
CA ASP A 397 -8.23 -4.76 -17.38
C ASP A 397 -7.08 -4.85 -16.37
N LYS A 398 -5.88 -4.41 -16.79
CA LYS A 398 -4.68 -4.46 -15.96
C LYS A 398 -4.47 -3.13 -15.28
N VAL A 399 -4.57 -3.10 -13.96
CA VAL A 399 -4.33 -1.89 -13.16
C VAL A 399 -2.94 -1.97 -12.56
N VAL A 400 -2.10 -0.98 -12.85
CA VAL A 400 -0.67 -0.98 -12.55
C VAL A 400 -0.21 0.42 -12.15
N LYS A 401 0.84 0.49 -11.33
CA LYS A 401 1.44 1.76 -10.92
C LYS A 401 2.59 2.16 -11.82
N ASN A 402 3.52 1.24 -12.03
CA ASN A 402 4.64 1.48 -12.93
C ASN A 402 4.86 0.30 -13.87
N LEU A 403 5.23 0.59 -15.11
CA LEU A 403 5.72 -0.37 -16.09
C LEU A 403 7.18 -0.08 -16.42
N TYR A 404 7.99 -1.14 -16.50
CA TYR A 404 9.39 -1.06 -16.85
C TYR A 404 9.66 -1.96 -18.05
N PHE A 405 10.35 -1.43 -19.05
CA PHE A 405 10.83 -2.17 -20.22
C PHE A 405 12.34 -2.06 -20.31
N SER A 406 13.00 -3.18 -20.64
CA SER A 406 14.45 -3.21 -20.78
C SER A 406 14.95 -4.38 -21.63
N GLY A 407 16.10 -4.14 -22.25
CA GLY A 407 16.93 -5.17 -22.84
C GLY A 407 16.74 -5.42 -24.32
N VAL A 408 17.32 -6.54 -24.79
CA VAL A 408 17.53 -6.81 -26.22
C VAL A 408 16.32 -7.43 -26.93
N ASN A 409 15.32 -7.89 -26.17
CA ASN A 409 14.14 -8.55 -26.70
C ASN A 409 12.95 -7.59 -26.67
N ALA A 410 12.29 -7.40 -27.82
CA ALA A 410 11.12 -6.56 -27.94
C ALA A 410 9.95 -7.13 -27.12
N TYR A 411 9.14 -6.23 -26.56
CA TYR A 411 7.88 -6.58 -25.90
C TYR A 411 6.76 -5.82 -26.61
N THR A 412 5.72 -6.54 -27.00
CA THR A 412 4.49 -5.97 -27.56
C THR A 412 3.32 -6.37 -26.68
N LEU A 413 2.72 -5.41 -25.98
CA LEU A 413 1.52 -5.63 -25.19
C LEU A 413 0.29 -5.43 -26.07
N GLY A 414 -0.45 -6.49 -26.34
CA GLY A 414 -1.69 -6.49 -27.11
C GLY A 414 -2.86 -7.01 -26.30
N THR A 415 -4.04 -7.07 -26.91
CA THR A 415 -5.22 -7.72 -26.31
C THR A 415 -6.08 -8.34 -27.39
N SER A 416 -6.55 -9.56 -27.15
CA SER A 416 -7.57 -10.25 -27.94
C SER A 416 -9.00 -10.01 -27.43
N GLU A 417 -9.16 -9.36 -26.26
CA GLU A 417 -10.43 -9.22 -25.53
C GLU A 417 -10.81 -7.75 -25.27
N SER A 418 -10.23 -6.82 -26.04
CA SER A 418 -10.43 -5.36 -25.91
C SER A 418 -10.17 -4.86 -24.47
N ARG A 419 -9.08 -5.33 -23.86
CA ARG A 419 -8.66 -4.93 -22.52
C ARG A 419 -7.84 -3.65 -22.52
N LYS A 420 -7.84 -2.98 -21.37
CA LYS A 420 -7.07 -1.76 -21.13
C LYS A 420 -5.93 -1.98 -20.14
N LEU A 421 -4.92 -1.13 -20.26
CA LEU A 421 -3.93 -0.87 -19.23
C LEU A 421 -4.32 0.39 -18.47
N ILE A 422 -4.58 0.28 -17.17
CA ILE A 422 -5.00 1.37 -16.30
C ILE A 422 -3.81 1.76 -15.43
N MET A 423 -3.29 2.97 -15.63
CA MET A 423 -2.22 3.56 -14.82
C MET A 423 -2.84 4.22 -13.59
N ASP A 424 -2.59 3.65 -12.40
CA ASP A 424 -3.19 4.09 -11.14
C ASP A 424 -2.21 3.95 -9.95
N SER A 425 -2.38 4.76 -8.93
CA SER A 425 -1.59 4.73 -7.69
C SER A 425 -2.47 4.95 -6.47
N GLU A 426 -1.92 4.73 -5.28
CA GLU A 426 -2.64 4.80 -4.02
C GLU A 426 -2.87 6.25 -3.55
N THR A 427 -2.05 7.18 -4.04
CA THR A 427 -2.02 8.58 -3.61
C THR A 427 -2.75 9.45 -4.62
N PRO A 428 -3.91 10.04 -4.35
CA PRO A 428 -4.59 10.93 -5.30
C PRO A 428 -3.67 12.03 -5.84
N GLY A 429 -3.62 12.20 -7.18
CA GLY A 429 -2.68 13.13 -7.84
C GLY A 429 -1.21 12.64 -7.88
N GLY A 430 -0.94 11.42 -7.41
CA GLY A 430 0.36 10.77 -7.46
C GLY A 430 0.81 10.46 -8.88
N LEU A 431 2.11 10.17 -9.03
CA LEU A 431 2.73 9.85 -10.31
C LEU A 431 2.69 8.34 -10.58
N THR A 432 2.36 7.99 -11.83
CA THR A 432 2.55 6.66 -12.42
C THR A 432 3.57 6.75 -13.55
N THR A 433 4.29 5.67 -13.82
CA THR A 433 5.42 5.72 -14.77
C THR A 433 5.38 4.57 -15.76
N ILE A 434 5.70 4.86 -17.02
CA ILE A 434 6.18 3.87 -17.99
C ILE A 434 7.64 4.24 -18.28
N SER A 435 8.57 3.36 -17.93
CA SER A 435 10.01 3.62 -18.05
C SER A 435 10.67 2.60 -18.96
N VAL A 436 11.42 3.08 -19.94
CA VAL A 436 12.21 2.26 -20.86
C VAL A 436 13.68 2.57 -20.64
N ILE A 437 14.44 1.57 -20.20
CA ILE A 437 15.84 1.71 -19.80
C ILE A 437 16.71 0.66 -20.48
N SER A 438 18.01 0.96 -20.58
CA SER A 438 19.00 -0.04 -20.97
C SER A 438 19.50 -0.76 -19.73
N ASP A 439 19.61 -2.08 -19.82
CA ASP A 439 20.16 -2.96 -18.78
C ASP A 439 21.29 -3.82 -19.35
N VAL A 440 21.09 -4.43 -20.52
CA VAL A 440 22.05 -5.27 -21.24
C VAL A 440 21.91 -5.12 -22.76
N GLY A 441 23.04 -5.11 -23.47
CA GLY A 441 23.08 -5.16 -24.93
C GLY A 441 22.45 -3.96 -25.66
N ALA A 442 22.24 -4.11 -26.97
CA ALA A 442 21.55 -3.10 -27.78
C ALA A 442 20.03 -3.19 -27.53
N PRO A 443 19.39 -2.14 -26.99
CA PRO A 443 18.02 -2.24 -26.52
C PRO A 443 17.01 -2.30 -27.68
N ALA A 444 15.95 -3.08 -27.52
CA ALA A 444 14.91 -3.27 -28.53
C ALA A 444 13.84 -2.18 -28.51
N ALA A 445 13.07 -2.08 -29.60
CA ALA A 445 11.85 -1.27 -29.63
C ALA A 445 10.71 -2.01 -28.92
N HIS A 446 10.06 -1.35 -27.97
CA HIS A 446 8.91 -1.91 -27.24
C HIS A 446 7.61 -1.18 -27.62
N THR A 447 6.49 -1.89 -27.53
CA THR A 447 5.17 -1.38 -27.94
C THR A 447 4.10 -1.68 -26.90
N ILE A 448 3.30 -0.67 -26.54
CA ILE A 448 2.01 -0.84 -25.86
C ILE A 448 0.90 -0.63 -26.90
N GLY A 449 0.30 -1.74 -27.34
CA GLY A 449 -0.78 -1.76 -28.33
C GLY A 449 -2.19 -1.78 -27.75
N VAL A 450 -2.33 -1.95 -26.44
CA VAL A 450 -3.61 -1.82 -25.72
C VAL A 450 -3.94 -0.37 -25.40
N ASP A 451 -5.23 -0.05 -25.28
CA ASP A 451 -5.66 1.26 -24.78
C ASP A 451 -5.13 1.51 -23.36
N VAL A 452 -4.64 2.72 -23.12
CA VAL A 452 -4.12 3.19 -21.83
C VAL A 452 -5.11 4.16 -21.20
N GLN A 453 -5.52 3.89 -19.97
CA GLN A 453 -6.34 4.80 -19.17
C GLN A 453 -5.52 5.38 -18.01
N MET A 454 -5.52 6.69 -17.86
CA MET A 454 -4.82 7.40 -16.80
C MET A 454 -5.79 7.71 -15.66
N ASN A 455 -5.71 6.97 -14.56
CA ASN A 455 -6.40 7.38 -13.33
C ASN A 455 -5.60 8.45 -12.57
N GLN A 456 -4.31 8.60 -12.92
CA GLN A 456 -3.33 9.46 -12.27
C GLN A 456 -2.41 10.09 -13.32
N ASN A 457 -1.56 11.05 -12.92
CA ASN A 457 -0.53 11.60 -13.81
C ASN A 457 0.38 10.48 -14.31
N LEU A 458 0.73 10.51 -15.58
CA LEU A 458 1.55 9.50 -16.24
C LEU A 458 2.81 10.13 -16.82
N GLN A 459 3.98 9.67 -16.37
CA GLN A 459 5.25 9.98 -17.02
C GLN A 459 5.69 8.79 -17.89
N VAL A 460 5.91 9.06 -19.17
CA VAL A 460 6.49 8.12 -20.13
C VAL A 460 7.94 8.54 -20.38
N SER A 461 8.88 7.72 -19.90
CA SER A 461 10.32 7.97 -20.00
C SER A 461 10.96 6.96 -20.93
N ASN A 462 11.52 7.42 -22.05
CA ASN A 462 12.36 6.58 -22.90
C ASN A 462 13.83 7.02 -22.80
N ASN A 463 14.69 6.19 -22.20
CA ASN A 463 16.12 6.44 -22.04
C ASN A 463 16.99 5.51 -22.91
N ILE A 464 16.41 4.90 -23.94
CA ILE A 464 17.12 4.07 -24.91
C ILE A 464 17.06 4.68 -26.32
N ALA A 465 18.01 4.30 -27.18
CA ALA A 465 18.06 4.78 -28.55
C ALA A 465 16.91 4.24 -29.43
N ALA A 466 16.38 3.05 -29.11
CA ALA A 466 15.29 2.46 -29.86
C ALA A 466 13.96 3.19 -29.58
N LEU A 467 13.06 3.13 -30.57
CA LEU A 467 11.74 3.74 -30.47
C LEU A 467 10.88 3.01 -29.44
N PHE A 468 10.24 3.76 -28.55
CA PHE A 468 9.13 3.27 -27.73
C PHE A 468 7.80 3.72 -28.34
N THR A 469 6.84 2.80 -28.50
CA THR A 469 5.56 3.10 -29.15
C THR A 469 4.38 2.82 -28.23
N ILE A 470 3.45 3.76 -28.14
CA ILE A 470 2.10 3.55 -27.60
C ILE A 470 1.13 3.71 -28.76
N SER A 471 0.61 2.58 -29.24
CA SER A 471 -0.29 2.53 -30.40
C SER A 471 -1.76 2.38 -30.04
N GLY A 472 -2.07 1.96 -28.81
CA GLY A 472 -3.42 2.06 -28.26
C GLY A 472 -3.79 3.50 -27.94
N ASN A 473 -5.10 3.77 -27.77
CA ASN A 473 -5.57 5.11 -27.41
C ASN A 473 -5.16 5.46 -25.98
N VAL A 474 -4.95 6.74 -25.69
CA VAL A 474 -4.67 7.23 -24.35
C VAL A 474 -5.85 8.07 -23.86
N ASP A 475 -6.51 7.60 -22.81
CA ASP A 475 -7.53 8.35 -22.07
C ASP A 475 -6.87 9.07 -20.89
N THR A 476 -6.76 10.40 -20.98
CA THR A 476 -6.09 11.20 -19.94
C THR A 476 -6.92 11.39 -18.67
N ARG A 477 -8.26 11.30 -18.74
CA ARG A 477 -9.20 11.60 -17.64
C ARG A 477 -8.91 12.88 -16.83
N GLY A 478 -8.29 13.88 -17.43
CA GLY A 478 -7.92 15.14 -16.75
C GLY A 478 -6.55 15.15 -16.10
N ASN A 479 -5.78 14.07 -16.21
CA ASN A 479 -4.42 13.97 -15.70
C ASN A 479 -3.37 14.46 -16.71
N ILE A 480 -2.18 14.78 -16.22
CA ILE A 480 -1.04 15.22 -17.02
C ILE A 480 -0.34 14.00 -17.63
N LEU A 481 -0.15 14.03 -18.95
CA LEU A 481 0.73 13.11 -19.66
C LEU A 481 2.09 13.79 -19.87
N GLU A 482 3.10 13.35 -19.14
CA GLU A 482 4.47 13.80 -19.32
C GLU A 482 5.25 12.82 -20.19
N THR A 483 6.05 13.35 -21.12
CA THR A 483 7.00 12.58 -21.94
C THR A 483 8.42 13.08 -21.72
N THR A 484 9.33 12.18 -21.35
CA THR A 484 10.69 12.51 -20.95
C THR A 484 11.74 11.50 -21.44
N GLY A 485 13.00 11.75 -21.11
CA GLY A 485 14.14 10.93 -21.52
C GLY A 485 14.80 11.37 -22.84
N ALA A 486 15.92 10.73 -23.17
CA ALA A 486 16.74 11.05 -24.35
C ALA A 486 16.33 10.28 -25.61
N GLY A 487 15.56 9.19 -25.46
CA GLY A 487 15.06 8.35 -26.53
C GLY A 487 13.79 8.89 -27.19
N ASN A 488 13.43 8.32 -28.33
CA ASN A 488 12.24 8.74 -29.08
C ASN A 488 11.00 7.97 -28.64
N THR A 489 9.85 8.65 -28.56
CA THR A 489 8.56 8.03 -28.22
C THR A 489 7.51 8.37 -29.28
N LEU A 490 6.76 7.38 -29.75
CA LEU A 490 5.65 7.56 -30.68
C LEU A 490 4.31 7.26 -29.99
N PHE A 491 3.38 8.20 -30.06
CA PHE A 491 1.97 8.00 -29.77
C PHE A 491 1.19 7.98 -31.08
N SER A 492 0.74 6.80 -31.50
CA SER A 492 -0.03 6.64 -32.74
C SER A 492 -1.53 6.47 -32.52
N GLY A 493 -1.94 6.06 -31.33
CA GLY A 493 -3.34 6.09 -30.90
C GLY A 493 -3.80 7.52 -30.57
N ALA A 494 -5.12 7.72 -30.49
CA ALA A 494 -5.68 9.03 -30.12
C ALA A 494 -5.51 9.30 -28.62
N ILE A 495 -5.09 10.52 -28.28
CA ILE A 495 -5.05 11.05 -26.91
C ILE A 495 -6.30 11.91 -26.70
N SER A 496 -7.04 11.65 -25.63
CA SER A 496 -8.39 12.21 -25.42
C SER A 496 -8.64 12.69 -23.98
N ASN A 497 -9.78 13.37 -23.77
CA ASN A 497 -10.25 13.93 -22.49
C ASN A 497 -9.46 15.13 -21.95
N THR A 498 -9.76 15.59 -20.73
CA THR A 498 -9.40 16.95 -20.28
C THR A 498 -7.94 17.15 -19.83
N GLY A 499 -7.06 16.16 -20.02
CA GLY A 499 -5.67 16.22 -19.60
C GLY A 499 -4.80 17.12 -20.47
N SER A 500 -3.63 17.49 -19.92
CA SER A 500 -2.59 18.25 -20.59
C SER A 500 -1.41 17.37 -21.00
N ILE A 501 -0.62 17.84 -21.96
CA ILE A 501 0.61 17.16 -22.40
C ILE A 501 1.82 18.02 -22.06
N ASN A 502 2.79 17.42 -21.37
CA ASN A 502 4.09 18.02 -21.08
C ASN A 502 5.20 17.22 -21.77
N LYS A 503 6.00 17.89 -22.60
CA LYS A 503 7.19 17.31 -23.23
C LYS A 503 8.44 17.91 -22.58
N THR A 504 9.19 17.10 -21.84
CA THR A 504 10.32 17.55 -20.99
C THR A 504 11.66 16.95 -21.37
N GLY A 505 11.67 15.74 -21.96
CA GLY A 505 12.90 15.01 -22.30
C GLY A 505 13.68 15.58 -23.48
N ALA A 506 14.95 15.20 -23.62
CA ALA A 506 15.79 15.62 -24.76
C ALA A 506 15.42 14.95 -26.10
N GLY A 507 14.80 13.77 -26.07
CA GLY A 507 14.42 13.03 -27.28
C GLY A 507 13.25 13.63 -28.04
N THR A 508 12.83 12.96 -29.12
CA THR A 508 11.64 13.36 -29.90
C THR A 508 10.41 12.58 -29.45
N THR A 509 9.34 13.28 -29.10
CA THR A 509 8.01 12.67 -28.96
C THR A 509 7.19 12.98 -30.21
N THR A 510 6.67 11.95 -30.87
CA THR A 510 5.82 12.08 -32.05
C THR A 510 4.37 11.81 -31.70
N LEU A 511 3.47 12.74 -32.02
CA LEU A 511 2.02 12.57 -31.96
C LEU A 511 1.49 12.42 -33.38
N SER A 512 1.00 11.22 -33.72
CA SER A 512 0.44 10.94 -35.06
C SER A 512 -1.05 10.60 -35.06
N GLY A 513 -1.64 10.42 -33.89
CA GLY A 513 -3.09 10.22 -33.73
C GLY A 513 -3.89 11.49 -34.01
N SER A 514 -5.18 11.33 -34.33
CA SER A 514 -6.14 12.44 -34.32
C SER A 514 -6.61 12.65 -32.88
N ASN A 515 -5.95 13.55 -32.16
CA ASN A 515 -6.15 13.75 -30.75
C ASN A 515 -7.36 14.65 -30.46
N THR A 516 -7.96 14.49 -29.28
CA THR A 516 -9.15 15.24 -28.82
C THR A 516 -9.00 15.73 -27.37
N TYR A 517 -7.80 15.65 -26.78
CA TYR A 517 -7.59 16.17 -25.44
C TYR A 517 -7.79 17.69 -25.39
N THR A 518 -8.21 18.22 -24.24
CA THR A 518 -8.60 19.65 -24.13
C THR A 518 -7.66 20.49 -23.26
N GLY A 519 -6.71 19.87 -22.56
CA GLY A 519 -5.69 20.59 -21.80
C GLY A 519 -4.59 21.18 -22.68
N ALA A 520 -3.77 22.06 -22.11
CA ALA A 520 -2.68 22.72 -22.83
C ALA A 520 -1.56 21.74 -23.20
N THR A 521 -0.80 22.08 -24.24
CA THR A 521 0.45 21.39 -24.58
C THR A 521 1.64 22.27 -24.22
N THR A 522 2.59 21.76 -23.43
CA THR A 522 3.81 22.49 -23.08
C THR A 522 5.05 21.70 -23.51
N VAL A 523 5.91 22.32 -24.33
CA VAL A 523 7.19 21.75 -24.78
C VAL A 523 8.32 22.49 -24.08
N THR A 524 8.95 21.83 -23.11
CA THR A 524 10.04 22.40 -22.28
C THR A 524 11.42 21.86 -22.67
N GLY A 525 11.48 20.73 -23.37
CA GLY A 525 12.74 20.12 -23.80
C GLY A 525 12.59 19.23 -25.04
N GLY A 526 13.67 19.12 -25.81
CA GLY A 526 13.74 18.30 -27.02
C GLY A 526 12.72 18.73 -28.08
N THR A 527 12.24 17.76 -28.86
CA THR A 527 11.31 18.00 -29.97
C THR A 527 9.96 17.33 -29.71
N LEU A 528 8.86 18.06 -29.90
CA LEU A 528 7.52 17.50 -30.11
C LEU A 528 7.24 17.51 -31.61
N GLN A 529 7.06 16.35 -32.22
CA GLN A 529 6.76 16.21 -33.65
C GLN A 529 5.28 15.87 -33.85
N ILE A 530 4.62 16.54 -34.81
CA ILE A 530 3.21 16.34 -35.13
C ILE A 530 3.01 16.00 -36.61
N THR A 531 2.13 15.04 -36.90
CA THR A 531 1.93 14.52 -38.27
C THR A 531 0.48 14.51 -38.73
N ASN A 532 -0.48 14.64 -37.81
CA ASN A 532 -1.92 14.69 -38.08
C ASN A 532 -2.47 16.11 -37.85
N ALA A 533 -3.48 16.52 -38.62
CA ALA A 533 -4.12 17.84 -38.51
C ALA A 533 -4.58 18.17 -37.08
N ASN A 534 -5.02 17.16 -36.31
CA ASN A 534 -5.49 17.27 -34.93
C ASN A 534 -4.48 16.71 -33.91
N SER A 535 -3.18 16.66 -34.21
CA SER A 535 -2.18 16.06 -33.31
C SER A 535 -2.10 16.74 -31.94
N LEU A 536 -2.48 18.02 -31.85
CA LEU A 536 -2.40 18.81 -30.61
C LEU A 536 -3.74 18.91 -29.86
N GLY A 537 -4.74 18.13 -30.27
CA GLY A 537 -6.04 18.10 -29.60
C GLY A 537 -6.91 19.31 -29.90
N SER A 538 -7.69 19.74 -28.89
CA SER A 538 -8.54 20.93 -28.97
C SER A 538 -7.71 22.20 -29.00
N THR A 539 -8.16 23.18 -29.78
CA THR A 539 -7.45 24.46 -29.95
C THR A 539 -7.63 25.44 -28.78
N ALA A 540 -8.47 25.12 -27.79
CA ALA A 540 -8.89 26.05 -26.74
C ALA A 540 -7.78 26.44 -25.76
N ALA A 541 -6.92 25.49 -25.38
CA ALA A 541 -5.88 25.71 -24.37
C ALA A 541 -4.53 26.16 -24.96
N GLY A 542 -4.27 25.85 -26.23
CA GLY A 542 -3.08 26.25 -26.94
C GLY A 542 -1.81 25.45 -26.61
N THR A 543 -0.76 25.76 -27.36
CA THR A 543 0.56 25.14 -27.25
C THR A 543 1.61 26.19 -26.91
N THR A 544 2.48 25.89 -25.93
CA THR A 544 3.63 26.73 -25.57
C THR A 544 4.93 25.95 -25.74
N VAL A 545 5.86 26.51 -26.52
CA VAL A 545 7.22 26.00 -26.70
C VAL A 545 8.17 26.92 -25.93
N LEU A 546 8.88 26.38 -24.94
CA LEU A 546 9.86 27.13 -24.14
C LEU A 546 11.23 27.17 -24.83
N ALA A 547 12.11 28.05 -24.33
CA ALA A 547 13.45 28.23 -24.85
C ALA A 547 14.24 26.90 -24.89
N GLY A 548 14.86 26.64 -26.04
CA GLY A 548 15.63 25.41 -26.29
C GLY A 548 14.82 24.19 -26.74
N ALA A 549 13.49 24.30 -26.87
CA ALA A 549 12.61 23.23 -27.34
C ALA A 549 12.01 23.53 -28.73
N THR A 550 11.58 22.49 -29.44
CA THR A 550 11.07 22.60 -30.82
C THR A 550 9.71 21.91 -30.98
N LEU A 551 8.77 22.57 -31.66
CA LEU A 551 7.61 21.94 -32.30
C LEU A 551 7.95 21.67 -33.78
N ALA A 552 7.88 20.41 -34.21
CA ALA A 552 8.18 19.98 -35.57
C ALA A 552 6.92 19.52 -36.32
N LEU A 553 6.66 20.11 -37.47
CA LEU A 553 5.61 19.72 -38.40
C LEU A 553 6.16 18.68 -39.36
N ALA A 554 5.55 17.50 -39.42
CA ALA A 554 5.99 16.40 -40.27
C ALA A 554 4.81 15.73 -41.00
N GLY A 555 3.77 16.53 -41.30
CA GLY A 555 2.67 16.10 -42.15
C GLY A 555 3.05 16.03 -43.63
N THR A 556 2.16 15.48 -44.46
CA THR A 556 2.37 15.37 -45.93
C THR A 556 1.25 16.12 -46.65
N GLY A 557 1.34 17.44 -46.73
CA GLY A 557 0.24 18.28 -47.24
C GLY A 557 -0.78 18.64 -46.15
N THR A 558 -0.36 18.66 -44.88
CA THR A 558 -1.28 18.76 -43.75
C THR A 558 -1.56 20.22 -43.40
N THR A 559 -2.85 20.56 -43.29
CA THR A 559 -3.30 21.79 -42.64
C THR A 559 -3.60 21.49 -41.18
N PHE A 560 -2.79 22.03 -40.28
CA PHE A 560 -2.97 21.87 -38.83
C PHE A 560 -4.09 22.77 -38.32
N ALA A 561 -4.76 22.31 -37.26
CA ALA A 561 -5.85 23.03 -36.61
C ALA A 561 -5.43 24.45 -36.19
N ALA A 562 -6.41 25.36 -36.14
CA ALA A 562 -6.20 26.77 -35.83
C ALA A 562 -5.95 27.00 -34.33
N GLU A 563 -4.85 26.46 -33.81
CA GLU A 563 -4.45 26.54 -32.41
C GLU A 563 -3.55 27.74 -32.14
N ASN A 564 -3.70 28.36 -30.97
CA ASN A 564 -2.77 29.39 -30.51
C ASN A 564 -1.43 28.76 -30.12
N LEU A 565 -0.35 29.20 -30.77
CA LEU A 565 1.01 28.76 -30.53
C LEU A 565 1.85 29.89 -29.96
N THR A 566 2.47 29.66 -28.80
CA THR A 566 3.44 30.58 -28.21
C THR A 566 4.85 30.00 -28.31
N LEU A 567 5.79 30.74 -28.90
CA LEU A 567 7.18 30.32 -29.08
C LEU A 567 8.12 31.18 -28.23
N ASN A 568 9.08 30.51 -27.59
CA ASN A 568 10.17 31.14 -26.85
C ASN A 568 11.50 30.54 -27.33
N GLY A 569 12.47 31.39 -27.64
CA GLY A 569 13.82 30.98 -28.04
C GLY A 569 13.94 30.40 -29.46
N ASP A 570 15.12 29.86 -29.74
CA ASP A 570 15.62 29.42 -31.06
C ASP A 570 15.44 27.92 -31.32
N GLY A 571 14.86 27.20 -30.36
CA GLY A 571 14.64 25.77 -30.40
C GLY A 571 15.89 24.90 -30.26
N VAL A 572 15.72 23.60 -30.48
CA VAL A 572 16.81 22.62 -30.29
C VAL A 572 17.95 22.91 -31.26
N ALA A 573 19.15 23.07 -30.71
CA ALA A 573 20.36 23.39 -31.47
C ALA A 573 20.23 24.61 -32.40
N SER A 574 19.43 25.60 -31.99
CA SER A 574 19.16 26.84 -32.76
C SER A 574 18.55 26.61 -34.14
N ALA A 575 17.91 25.46 -34.36
CA ALA A 575 17.33 25.09 -35.65
C ALA A 575 15.89 25.60 -35.86
N GLY A 576 15.30 26.23 -34.85
CA GLY A 576 13.94 26.78 -34.87
C GLY A 576 13.05 26.21 -33.75
N ALA A 577 12.29 27.09 -33.09
CA ALA A 577 11.26 26.71 -32.13
C ALA A 577 10.01 26.14 -32.82
N LEU A 578 9.75 26.52 -34.07
CA LEU A 578 8.79 25.88 -34.98
C LEU A 578 9.51 25.48 -36.27
N ARG A 579 9.40 24.21 -36.66
CA ARG A 579 10.10 23.67 -37.85
C ARG A 579 9.18 22.87 -38.73
N ASN A 580 9.28 23.05 -40.04
CA ASN A 580 8.71 22.12 -41.01
C ASN A 580 9.77 21.09 -41.41
N THR A 581 9.57 19.82 -41.03
CA THR A 581 10.59 18.75 -41.13
C THR A 581 10.27 17.70 -42.19
N ALA A 582 9.02 17.64 -42.66
CA ALA A 582 8.62 16.80 -43.79
C ALA A 582 7.40 17.40 -44.49
N GLY A 583 7.31 17.21 -45.81
CA GLY A 583 6.18 17.67 -46.62
C GLY A 583 5.98 19.19 -46.65
N THR A 584 4.88 19.62 -47.26
CA THR A 584 4.42 21.01 -47.23
C THR A 584 3.26 21.09 -46.25
N ASN A 585 3.39 21.88 -45.20
CA ASN A 585 2.40 21.98 -44.13
C ASN A 585 1.91 23.40 -43.95
N THR A 586 0.67 23.55 -43.49
CA THR A 586 0.04 24.84 -43.19
C THR A 586 -0.32 24.91 -41.72
N TRP A 587 0.17 25.95 -41.02
CA TRP A 587 -0.32 26.33 -39.69
C TRP A 587 -1.34 27.46 -39.83
N THR A 588 -2.54 27.30 -39.28
CA THR A 588 -3.64 28.27 -39.47
C THR A 588 -3.97 29.11 -38.23
N GLY A 589 -3.46 28.73 -37.06
CA GLY A 589 -3.67 29.45 -35.81
C GLY A 589 -2.69 30.60 -35.61
N THR A 590 -2.92 31.42 -34.60
CA THR A 590 -2.01 32.53 -34.25
C THR A 590 -0.68 31.98 -33.73
N VAL A 591 0.43 32.53 -34.24
CA VAL A 591 1.78 32.28 -33.71
C VAL A 591 2.28 33.53 -33.00
N ALA A 592 2.44 33.45 -31.68
CA ALA A 592 2.94 34.52 -30.83
C ALA A 592 4.39 34.25 -30.42
N LEU A 593 5.23 35.28 -30.48
CA LEU A 593 6.63 35.25 -30.04
C LEU A 593 6.71 35.94 -28.67
N ALA A 594 6.88 35.18 -27.59
CA ALA A 594 6.78 35.70 -26.23
C ALA A 594 8.06 36.37 -25.71
N THR A 595 9.24 36.01 -26.24
CA THR A 595 10.52 36.66 -25.90
C THR A 595 11.03 37.50 -27.07
N ALA A 596 10.66 38.78 -27.12
CA ALA A 596 11.18 39.76 -28.10
C ALA A 596 12.62 40.25 -27.81
N GLY A 597 13.36 39.58 -26.92
CA GLY A 597 14.62 40.08 -26.36
C GLY A 597 15.92 39.48 -26.93
N SER A 598 15.86 38.60 -27.91
CA SER A 598 17.05 38.04 -28.57
C SER A 598 16.71 37.76 -30.02
N ASN A 599 17.65 38.06 -30.92
CA ASN A 599 17.52 38.07 -32.38
C ASN A 599 17.29 36.68 -33.02
N SER A 600 16.69 35.71 -32.31
CA SER A 600 16.59 34.31 -32.72
C SER A 600 15.37 33.61 -32.08
N THR A 601 14.15 34.03 -32.42
CA THR A 601 13.03 33.08 -32.44
C THR A 601 12.96 32.50 -33.85
N GLY A 602 13.48 31.29 -34.02
CA GLY A 602 13.59 30.65 -35.34
C GLY A 602 12.27 30.00 -35.76
N VAL A 603 11.73 30.41 -36.90
CA VAL A 603 10.74 29.66 -37.67
C VAL A 603 11.45 29.28 -38.98
N ASP A 604 11.59 27.99 -39.24
CA ASP A 604 12.15 27.52 -40.51
C ASP A 604 11.11 27.65 -41.64
N SER A 605 11.56 28.03 -42.85
CA SER A 605 10.70 28.34 -44.01
C SER A 605 10.19 27.11 -44.73
#